data_AF-A0A9W4D8U0-F1
#
_entry.id   AF-A0A9W4D8U0-F1
#
_cell.length_a   1.000
_cell.length_b   1.000
_cell.length_c   1.000
_cell.angle_alpha   90.00
_cell.angle_beta   90.00
_cell.angle_gamma   90.00
#
_symmetry.space_group_name_H-M   'P 1'
#
loop_
_entity.id
_entity.type
_entity.pdbx_description
1 polymer ?
#
loop_
_entity_poly.entity_id
_entity_poly.type
_entity_poly.pdbx_seq_one_letter_code
_entity_poly.pdbx_strand_id
1 'polypeptide(L)'
;MEGVKIEQVTANPQLSELEEWVLRCYNRIENLCLELALLNVRDQQPQDDLEIVTSTGIVDAHNELLKAKAAFQIRKNIVESILIANPLLESAQADTSESVSDRRLSPLLRRRDELSLCLTKLAKKEEKMMAELLEKEADNIRIARENTNLAATMLELAEKGRYPQHHSSFEDTAVQKEIFAMESMLYASRQKWKMMKETASAAVAGSGVAWARDPELLLLVLDDE
;
A
#
# COMPACT_ATOMS: atom_id res chain seq x y z
N MET A 1 -3.81 3.00 -22.03
CA MET A 1 -4.44 4.09 -21.27
C MET A 1 -5.25 4.93 -22.23
N GLU A 2 -6.51 4.57 -22.45
CA GLU A 2 -7.43 5.40 -23.23
C GLU A 2 -8.07 6.40 -22.29
N GLY A 3 -7.68 7.67 -22.45
CA GLY A 3 -8.30 8.78 -21.74
C GLY A 3 -9.77 8.85 -22.13
N VAL A 4 -10.64 8.65 -21.15
CA VAL A 4 -12.06 8.94 -21.28
C VAL A 4 -12.16 10.45 -21.47
N LYS A 5 -12.34 10.88 -22.72
CA LYS A 5 -12.68 12.26 -23.04
C LYS A 5 -14.07 12.51 -22.47
N ILE A 6 -14.11 13.15 -21.31
CA ILE A 6 -15.33 13.73 -20.77
C ILE A 6 -15.60 14.95 -21.65
N GLU A 7 -16.29 14.74 -22.76
CA GLU A 7 -16.87 15.85 -23.50
C GLU A 7 -17.77 16.61 -22.53
N GLN A 8 -17.43 17.89 -22.34
CA GLN A 8 -18.21 18.81 -21.53
C GLN A 8 -19.56 18.99 -22.23
N VAL A 9 -20.56 18.21 -21.80
CA VAL A 9 -21.95 18.38 -22.20
C VAL A 9 -22.48 19.61 -21.44
N THR A 10 -22.18 20.79 -21.97
CA THR A 10 -22.62 22.10 -21.44
C THR A 10 -23.97 22.50 -22.03
N ALA A 11 -24.96 21.63 -21.92
CA ALA A 11 -26.34 22.02 -22.14
C ALA A 11 -27.07 21.86 -20.81
N ASN A 12 -26.96 22.87 -19.93
CA ASN A 12 -27.85 22.96 -18.78
C ASN A 12 -29.25 23.26 -19.35
N PRO A 13 -30.22 22.33 -19.31
CA PRO A 13 -31.58 22.70 -19.59
C PRO A 13 -32.00 23.68 -18.49
N GLN A 14 -32.48 24.86 -18.90
CA GLN A 14 -32.87 25.89 -17.95
C GLN A 14 -34.07 25.39 -17.15
N LEU A 15 -33.80 24.98 -15.91
CA LEU A 15 -34.82 24.70 -14.91
C LEU A 15 -35.61 25.98 -14.65
N SER A 16 -36.91 25.86 -14.48
CA SER A 16 -37.76 26.98 -14.06
C SER A 16 -37.31 27.48 -12.69
N GLU A 17 -37.44 28.78 -12.39
CA GLU A 17 -37.10 29.33 -11.07
C GLU A 17 -37.81 28.60 -9.92
N LEU A 18 -39.04 28.13 -10.17
CA LEU A 18 -39.80 27.30 -9.24
C LEU A 18 -39.15 25.93 -9.02
N GLU A 19 -38.70 25.28 -10.09
CA GLU A 19 -38.05 23.96 -10.03
C GLU A 19 -36.71 24.05 -9.28
N GLU A 20 -35.94 25.10 -9.56
CA GLU A 20 -34.70 25.36 -8.84
C GLU A 20 -34.96 25.64 -7.35
N TRP A 21 -36.02 26.38 -7.03
CA TRP A 21 -36.43 26.63 -5.65
C TRP A 21 -36.84 25.34 -4.92
N VAL A 22 -37.62 24.46 -5.57
CA VAL A 22 -38.00 23.17 -4.99
C VAL A 22 -36.78 22.28 -4.73
N LEU A 23 -35.82 22.24 -5.66
CA LEU A 23 -34.56 21.50 -5.46
C LEU A 23 -33.71 22.07 -4.33
N ARG A 24 -33.65 23.40 -4.20
CA ARG A 24 -32.98 24.05 -3.07
C ARG A 24 -33.68 23.74 -1.75
N CYS A 25 -35.01 23.72 -1.71
CA CYS A 25 -35.78 23.31 -0.54
C CYS A 25 -35.51 21.85 -0.17
N TYR A 26 -35.48 20.94 -1.14
CA TYR A 26 -35.13 19.54 -0.90
C TYR A 26 -33.73 19.39 -0.26
N ASN A 27 -32.72 20.02 -0.86
CA ASN A 27 -31.35 20.02 -0.31
C ASN A 27 -31.29 20.65 1.09
N ARG A 28 -32.09 21.70 1.34
CA ARG A 28 -32.16 22.33 2.66
C ARG A 28 -32.80 21.40 3.69
N ILE A 29 -33.84 20.65 3.32
CA ILE A 29 -34.46 19.66 4.20
C ILE A 29 -33.48 18.53 4.52
N GLU A 30 -32.72 18.04 3.53
CA GLU A 30 -31.70 17.01 3.79
C GLU A 30 -30.62 17.52 4.76
N ASN A 31 -30.13 18.75 4.55
CA ASN A 31 -29.18 19.38 5.47
C ASN A 31 -29.74 19.56 6.88
N LEU A 32 -30.99 20.00 7.02
CA LEU A 32 -31.63 20.15 8.33
C LEU A 32 -31.84 18.81 9.03
N CYS A 33 -32.18 17.75 8.29
CA CYS A 33 -32.28 16.40 8.85
C CYS A 33 -30.92 15.91 9.37
N LEU A 34 -29.82 16.23 8.67
CA LEU A 34 -28.46 15.93 9.14
C LEU A 34 -28.09 16.76 10.37
N GLU A 35 -28.37 18.06 10.38
CA GLU A 35 -28.15 18.93 11.54
C GLU A 35 -28.92 18.43 12.76
N LEU A 36 -30.19 18.04 12.60
CA LEU A 36 -30.99 17.44 13.67
C LEU A 36 -30.44 16.09 14.13
N ALA A 37 -29.96 15.24 13.22
CA ALA A 37 -29.33 13.97 13.61
C ALA A 37 -28.06 14.21 14.44
N LEU A 38 -27.24 15.21 14.08
CA LEU A 38 -26.04 15.58 14.82
C LEU A 38 -26.36 16.18 16.19
N LEU A 39 -27.39 17.04 16.27
CA LEU A 39 -27.86 17.61 17.53
C LEU A 39 -28.43 16.52 18.45
N ASN A 40 -29.23 15.60 17.92
CA ASN A 40 -29.76 14.48 18.69
C ASN A 40 -28.63 13.59 19.24
N VAL A 41 -27.59 13.31 18.45
CA VAL A 41 -26.41 12.56 18.94
C VAL A 41 -25.66 13.32 20.03
N ARG A 42 -25.55 14.65 19.90
CA ARG A 42 -24.92 15.50 20.90
C ARG A 42 -25.72 15.55 22.20
N ASP A 43 -27.05 15.65 22.12
CA ASP A 43 -27.97 15.70 23.26
C ASP A 43 -28.11 14.32 23.93
N GLN A 44 -27.94 13.24 23.17
CA GLN A 44 -27.90 11.86 23.67
C GLN A 44 -26.53 11.45 24.18
N GLN A 45 -25.50 12.29 24.11
CA GLN A 45 -24.21 11.99 24.71
C GLN A 45 -24.27 12.33 26.21
N PRO A 46 -24.42 11.33 27.11
CA PRO A 46 -24.48 11.61 28.53
C PRO A 46 -23.12 12.18 28.95
N GLN A 47 -23.12 13.37 29.55
CA GLN A 47 -21.91 13.97 30.11
C GLN A 47 -21.52 13.34 31.46
N ASP A 48 -22.31 12.42 32.05
CA ASP A 48 -22.06 11.98 33.44
C ASP A 48 -22.29 10.50 33.80
N ASP A 49 -22.71 9.60 32.91
CA ASP A 49 -22.96 8.20 33.31
C ASP A 49 -21.80 7.27 32.94
N LEU A 50 -20.76 7.28 33.79
CA LEU A 50 -19.83 6.15 33.93
C LEU A 50 -20.52 4.98 34.64
N GLU A 51 -21.62 4.50 34.07
CA GLU A 51 -22.14 3.19 34.39
C GLU A 51 -21.12 2.16 33.88
N ILE A 52 -20.81 1.13 34.67
CA ILE A 52 -19.86 0.08 34.29
C ILE A 52 -20.44 -0.63 33.07
N VAL A 53 -20.08 -0.17 31.87
CA VAL A 53 -20.59 -0.75 30.64
C VAL A 53 -19.96 -2.12 30.50
N THR A 54 -20.74 -3.16 30.78
CA THR A 54 -20.36 -4.55 30.51
C THR A 54 -20.02 -4.65 29.03
N SER A 55 -18.91 -5.32 28.67
CA SER A 55 -18.47 -5.45 27.27
C SER A 55 -19.57 -6.01 26.35
N THR A 56 -20.50 -6.78 26.89
CA THR A 56 -21.67 -7.32 26.19
C THR A 56 -22.70 -6.24 25.82
N GLY A 57 -22.97 -5.28 26.70
CA GLY A 57 -23.93 -4.19 26.43
C GLY A 57 -23.46 -3.24 25.34
N ILE A 58 -22.15 -3.02 25.23
CA ILE A 58 -21.53 -2.24 24.13
C ILE A 58 -21.77 -2.96 22.80
N VAL A 59 -21.55 -4.27 22.75
CA VAL A 59 -21.72 -5.07 21.53
C VAL A 59 -23.19 -5.10 21.11
N ASP A 60 -24.12 -5.25 22.04
CA ASP A 60 -25.55 -5.25 21.75
C ASP A 60 -26.04 -3.88 21.25
N ALA A 61 -25.65 -2.79 21.93
CA ALA A 61 -25.97 -1.43 21.48
C ALA A 61 -25.35 -1.09 20.12
N HIS A 62 -24.11 -1.55 19.87
CA HIS A 62 -23.46 -1.40 18.57
C HIS A 62 -24.22 -2.15 17.47
N ASN A 63 -24.62 -3.39 17.73
CA ASN A 63 -25.40 -4.18 16.79
C ASN A 63 -26.79 -3.57 16.51
N GLU A 64 -27.45 -3.01 17.52
CA GLU A 64 -28.71 -2.28 17.34
C GLU A 64 -28.53 -1.01 16.51
N LEU A 65 -27.47 -0.24 16.74
CA LEU A 65 -27.12 0.92 15.91
C LEU A 65 -26.86 0.51 14.46
N LEU A 66 -26.10 -0.57 14.23
CA LEU A 66 -25.83 -1.07 12.88
C LEU A 66 -27.12 -1.51 12.18
N LYS A 67 -28.03 -2.20 12.89
CA LYS A 67 -29.35 -2.57 12.36
C LYS A 67 -30.20 -1.35 12.02
N ALA A 68 -30.25 -0.36 12.90
CA ALA A 68 -30.98 0.88 12.67
C ALA A 68 -30.41 1.68 11.48
N LYS A 69 -29.08 1.76 11.37
CA LYS A 69 -28.38 2.39 10.25
C LYS A 69 -28.69 1.67 8.94
N ALA A 70 -28.59 0.36 8.91
CA ALA A 70 -28.93 -0.44 7.73
C ALA A 70 -30.40 -0.22 7.33
N ALA A 71 -31.34 -0.26 8.28
CA ALA A 71 -32.77 -0.04 8.01
C ALA A 71 -33.05 1.38 7.49
N PHE A 72 -32.41 2.41 8.04
CA PHE A 72 -32.50 3.79 7.55
C PHE A 72 -31.97 3.91 6.12
N GLN A 73 -30.80 3.32 5.86
CA GLN A 73 -30.16 3.38 4.55
C GLN A 73 -30.98 2.64 3.48
N ILE A 74 -31.57 1.49 3.82
CA ILE A 74 -32.50 0.78 2.93
C ILE A 74 -33.74 1.63 2.64
N ARG A 75 -34.35 2.26 3.66
CA ARG A 75 -35.51 3.15 3.45
C ARG A 75 -35.16 4.35 2.56
N LYS A 76 -34.02 5.00 2.81
CA LYS A 76 -33.51 6.10 1.97
C LYS A 76 -33.37 5.64 0.52
N ASN A 77 -32.70 4.50 0.30
CA ASN A 77 -32.51 3.94 -1.04
C ASN A 77 -33.83 3.58 -1.73
N ILE A 78 -34.82 3.05 -1.00
CA ILE A 78 -36.15 2.74 -1.56
C ILE A 78 -36.87 4.02 -1.99
N VAL A 79 -36.88 5.06 -1.14
CA VAL A 79 -37.52 6.34 -1.46
C VAL A 79 -36.83 6.99 -2.66
N GLU A 80 -35.50 7.02 -2.70
CA GLU A 80 -34.74 7.50 -3.84
C GLU A 80 -35.05 6.68 -5.10
N SER A 81 -35.09 5.35 -5.01
CA SER A 81 -35.43 4.48 -6.13
C SER A 81 -36.83 4.75 -6.67
N ILE A 82 -37.82 4.99 -5.81
CA ILE A 82 -39.20 5.34 -6.22
C ILE A 82 -39.22 6.71 -6.90
N LEU A 83 -38.55 7.70 -6.33
CA LEU A 83 -38.44 9.06 -6.90
C LEU A 83 -37.73 9.06 -8.26
N ILE A 84 -36.77 8.17 -8.46
CA ILE A 84 -36.01 8.02 -9.71
C ILE A 84 -36.81 7.21 -10.74
N ALA A 85 -37.52 6.16 -10.31
CA ALA A 85 -38.20 5.22 -11.20
C ALA A 85 -39.59 5.69 -11.67
N ASN A 86 -40.38 6.38 -10.83
CA ASN A 86 -41.67 6.92 -11.25
C ASN A 86 -41.60 7.81 -12.51
N PRO A 87 -40.73 8.85 -12.55
CA PRO A 87 -40.64 9.69 -13.74
C PRO A 87 -40.10 8.93 -14.96
N LEU A 88 -39.33 7.85 -14.78
CA LEU A 88 -38.91 6.99 -15.90
C LEU A 88 -40.08 6.21 -16.48
N LEU A 89 -40.89 5.59 -15.63
CA LEU A 89 -42.06 4.81 -16.05
C LEU A 89 -43.12 5.71 -16.71
N GLU A 90 -43.35 6.89 -16.15
CA GLU A 90 -44.24 7.90 -16.73
C GLU A 90 -43.70 8.42 -18.07
N SER A 91 -42.40 8.73 -18.17
CA SER A 91 -41.79 9.17 -19.43
C SER A 91 -41.77 8.09 -20.53
N ALA A 92 -41.69 6.81 -20.16
CA ALA A 92 -41.76 5.69 -21.11
C ALA A 92 -43.20 5.40 -21.58
N GLN A 93 -44.22 5.83 -20.83
CA GLN A 93 -45.63 5.77 -21.20
C GLN A 93 -46.13 7.04 -21.91
N ALA A 94 -45.29 8.09 -22.00
CA ALA A 94 -45.68 9.40 -22.55
C ALA A 94 -45.88 9.45 -24.08
N ASP A 95 -45.85 8.31 -24.78
CA ASP A 95 -46.11 8.24 -26.24
C ASP A 95 -47.54 8.65 -26.64
N THR A 96 -48.48 8.74 -25.69
CA THR A 96 -49.90 9.05 -25.96
C THR A 96 -50.41 10.37 -25.36
N SER A 97 -49.66 11.05 -24.49
CA SER A 97 -50.07 12.34 -23.90
C SER A 97 -48.83 13.12 -23.42
N GLU A 98 -48.11 13.75 -24.34
CA GLU A 98 -46.90 14.51 -24.01
C GLU A 98 -47.23 15.71 -23.13
N SER A 99 -47.03 15.59 -21.82
CA SER A 99 -46.95 16.76 -20.95
C SER A 99 -45.65 17.53 -21.29
N VAL A 100 -45.72 18.86 -21.30
CA VAL A 100 -44.54 19.72 -21.59
C VAL A 100 -43.37 19.43 -20.64
N SER A 101 -43.68 18.93 -19.43
CA SER A 101 -42.72 18.51 -18.41
C SER A 101 -41.93 17.26 -18.83
N ASP A 102 -42.56 16.26 -19.44
CA ASP A 102 -41.91 15.01 -19.84
C ASP A 102 -40.87 15.21 -20.96
N ARG A 103 -41.19 16.09 -21.92
CA ARG A 103 -40.25 16.50 -22.97
C ARG A 103 -39.00 17.19 -22.42
N ARG A 104 -39.13 17.95 -21.33
CA ARG A 104 -37.99 18.63 -20.67
C ARG A 104 -37.16 17.68 -19.81
N LEU A 105 -37.78 16.68 -19.20
CA LEU A 105 -37.10 15.69 -18.36
C LEU A 105 -36.35 14.63 -19.18
N SER A 106 -36.81 14.28 -20.38
CA SER A 106 -36.16 13.27 -21.24
C SER A 106 -34.63 13.45 -21.44
N PRO A 107 -34.11 14.64 -21.82
CA PRO A 107 -32.66 14.82 -21.97
C PRO A 107 -31.89 14.72 -20.64
N LEU A 108 -32.50 15.18 -19.53
CA LEU A 108 -31.90 15.07 -18.20
C LEU A 108 -31.82 13.62 -17.72
N LEU A 109 -32.87 12.84 -17.96
CA LEU A 109 -32.91 11.42 -17.62
C LEU A 109 -31.89 10.64 -18.43
N ARG A 110 -31.77 10.89 -19.75
CA ARG A 110 -30.70 10.29 -20.58
C ARG A 110 -29.31 10.64 -20.05
N ARG A 111 -29.08 11.91 -19.70
CA ARG A 111 -27.79 12.33 -19.17
C ARG A 111 -27.47 11.66 -17.83
N ARG A 112 -28.46 11.55 -16.94
CA ARG A 112 -28.32 10.80 -15.69
C ARG A 112 -28.00 9.34 -15.94
N ASP A 113 -28.63 8.71 -16.92
CA ASP A 113 -28.42 7.30 -17.25
C ASP A 113 -27.02 7.04 -17.83
N GLU A 114 -26.54 7.94 -18.69
CA GLU A 114 -25.15 7.94 -19.16
C GLU A 114 -24.15 8.06 -18.01
N LEU A 115 -24.37 9.01 -17.10
CA LEU A 115 -23.51 9.22 -15.94
C LEU A 115 -23.55 8.02 -14.98
N SER A 116 -24.72 7.45 -14.75
CA SER A 116 -24.90 6.23 -13.94
C SER A 116 -24.18 5.03 -14.55
N LEU A 117 -24.23 4.89 -15.86
CA LEU A 117 -23.50 3.86 -16.59
C LEU A 117 -21.98 4.08 -16.53
N CYS A 118 -21.51 5.32 -16.61
CA CYS A 118 -20.10 5.65 -16.40
C CYS A 118 -19.64 5.37 -14.96
N LEU A 119 -20.45 5.73 -13.97
CA LEU A 119 -20.16 5.50 -12.55
C LEU A 119 -20.10 4.01 -12.24
N THR A 120 -21.08 3.22 -12.68
CA THR A 120 -21.07 1.77 -12.48
C THR A 120 -19.88 1.09 -13.16
N LYS A 121 -19.46 1.57 -14.35
CA LYS A 121 -18.23 1.11 -15.00
C LYS A 121 -16.99 1.45 -14.17
N LEU A 122 -16.93 2.65 -13.58
CA LEU A 122 -15.83 3.07 -12.72
C LEU A 122 -15.78 2.24 -11.44
N ALA A 123 -16.91 2.08 -10.75
CA ALA A 123 -17.03 1.29 -9.54
C ALA A 123 -16.63 -0.18 -9.76
N LYS A 124 -17.03 -0.78 -10.89
CA LYS A 124 -16.57 -2.14 -11.26
C LYS A 124 -15.06 -2.22 -11.50
N LYS A 125 -14.46 -1.18 -12.08
CA LYS A 125 -13.00 -1.12 -12.25
C LYS A 125 -12.30 -0.97 -10.90
N GLU A 126 -12.83 -0.13 -10.02
CA GLU A 126 -12.33 0.05 -8.66
C GLU A 126 -12.38 -1.26 -7.87
N GLU A 127 -13.53 -1.93 -7.87
CA GLU A 127 -13.70 -3.24 -7.21
C GLU A 127 -12.70 -4.27 -7.74
N LYS A 128 -12.52 -4.33 -9.07
CA LYS A 128 -11.53 -5.20 -9.70
C LYS A 128 -10.09 -4.85 -9.26
N MET A 129 -9.72 -3.57 -9.25
CA MET A 129 -8.39 -3.14 -8.81
C MET A 129 -8.15 -3.45 -7.34
N MET A 130 -9.16 -3.30 -6.48
CA MET A 130 -9.06 -3.67 -5.07
C MET A 130 -8.90 -5.17 -4.88
N ALA A 131 -9.63 -5.98 -5.65
CA ALA A 131 -9.47 -7.44 -5.62
C ALA A 131 -8.05 -7.86 -6.06
N GLU A 132 -7.53 -7.26 -7.13
CA GLU A 132 -6.15 -7.50 -7.60
C GLU A 132 -5.12 -7.06 -6.55
N LEU A 133 -5.31 -5.90 -5.91
CA LEU A 133 -4.44 -5.42 -4.82
C LEU A 133 -4.41 -6.41 -3.66
N LEU A 134 -5.58 -6.86 -3.19
CA LEU A 134 -5.70 -7.81 -2.09
C LEU A 134 -5.03 -9.15 -2.41
N GLU A 135 -5.16 -9.64 -3.64
CA GLU A 135 -4.46 -10.84 -4.09
C GLU A 135 -2.94 -10.65 -4.04
N LYS A 136 -2.44 -9.49 -4.50
CA LYS A 136 -1.00 -9.18 -4.44
C LYS A 136 -0.49 -8.98 -3.03
N GLU A 137 -1.28 -8.40 -2.13
CA GLU A 137 -0.94 -8.30 -0.72
C GLU A 137 -0.86 -9.68 -0.05
N ALA A 138 -1.81 -10.57 -0.35
CA ALA A 138 -1.79 -11.94 0.15
C ALA A 138 -0.56 -12.71 -0.35
N ASP A 139 -0.22 -12.59 -1.64
CA ASP A 139 0.98 -13.18 -2.22
C ASP A 139 2.26 -12.60 -1.57
N ASN A 140 2.32 -11.30 -1.34
CA ASN A 140 3.47 -10.65 -0.69
C ASN A 140 3.66 -11.16 0.74
N ILE A 141 2.58 -11.30 1.52
CA ILE A 141 2.64 -11.89 2.86
C ILE A 141 3.17 -13.32 2.82
N ARG A 142 2.74 -14.13 1.83
CA ARG A 142 3.23 -15.51 1.66
C ARG A 142 4.72 -15.52 1.33
N ILE A 143 5.15 -14.73 0.34
CA ILE A 143 6.56 -14.64 -0.07
C ILE A 143 7.43 -14.10 1.06
N ALA A 144 6.96 -13.10 1.81
CA ALA A 144 7.68 -12.58 2.97
C ALA A 144 7.92 -13.67 4.02
N ARG A 145 6.91 -14.51 4.31
CA ARG A 145 7.06 -15.66 5.22
C ARG A 145 8.06 -16.69 4.68
N GLU A 146 7.98 -17.02 3.40
CA GLU A 146 8.93 -17.94 2.77
C GLU A 146 10.36 -17.40 2.82
N ASN A 147 10.55 -16.11 2.52
CA ASN A 147 11.85 -15.45 2.61
C ASN A 147 12.39 -15.44 4.04
N THR A 148 11.54 -15.19 5.06
CA THR A 148 11.99 -15.29 6.46
C THR A 148 12.40 -16.70 6.83
N ASN A 149 11.68 -17.72 6.34
CA ASN A 149 12.03 -19.12 6.59
C ASN A 149 13.34 -19.50 5.89
N LEU A 150 13.53 -19.10 4.64
CA LEU A 150 14.77 -19.33 3.88
C LEU A 150 15.95 -18.59 4.49
N ALA A 151 15.75 -17.37 4.98
CA ALA A 151 16.79 -16.63 5.70
C ALA A 151 17.17 -17.35 7.01
N ALA A 152 16.19 -17.88 7.75
CA ALA A 152 16.44 -18.68 8.95
C ALA A 152 17.24 -19.95 8.63
N THR A 153 16.85 -20.72 7.59
CA THR A 153 17.60 -21.92 7.19
C THR A 153 19.00 -21.59 6.68
N MET A 154 19.16 -20.47 5.95
CA MET A 154 20.48 -19.99 5.52
C MET A 154 21.37 -19.64 6.71
N LEU A 155 20.83 -18.97 7.74
CA LEU A 155 21.55 -18.70 8.97
C LEU A 155 21.95 -19.99 9.69
N GLU A 156 21.04 -20.95 9.83
CA GLU A 156 21.37 -22.27 10.41
C GLU A 156 22.46 -23.00 9.63
N LEU A 157 22.41 -22.98 8.29
CA LEU A 157 23.43 -23.60 7.45
C LEU A 157 24.77 -22.86 7.55
N ALA A 158 24.74 -21.52 7.62
CA ALA A 158 25.93 -20.70 7.81
C ALA A 158 26.55 -20.93 9.19
N GLU A 159 25.74 -21.15 10.24
CA GLU A 159 26.22 -21.56 11.55
C GLU A 159 26.85 -22.95 11.51
N LYS A 160 26.17 -23.93 10.89
CA LYS A 160 26.71 -25.30 10.68
C LYS A 160 28.01 -25.31 9.88
N GLY A 161 28.19 -24.39 8.94
CA GLY A 161 29.43 -24.22 8.17
C GLY A 161 30.51 -23.37 8.86
N ARG A 162 30.14 -22.55 9.85
CA ARG A 162 31.07 -21.78 10.68
C ARG A 162 31.78 -22.66 11.70
N TYR A 163 31.13 -23.72 12.16
CA TYR A 163 31.80 -24.82 12.83
C TYR A 163 32.45 -25.69 11.75
N PRO A 164 33.78 -25.73 11.60
CA PRO A 164 34.39 -26.75 10.76
C PRO A 164 33.86 -28.09 11.25
N GLN A 165 33.46 -28.97 10.33
CA GLN A 165 33.10 -30.35 10.62
C GLN A 165 34.14 -30.93 11.59
N HIS A 166 33.84 -30.93 12.89
CA HIS A 166 34.51 -31.72 13.90
C HIS A 166 34.03 -33.18 13.75
N HIS A 167 34.07 -33.68 12.53
CA HIS A 167 33.77 -35.05 12.15
C HIS A 167 35.01 -35.68 11.49
N SER A 168 36.08 -35.75 12.28
CA SER A 168 37.12 -36.81 12.25
C SER A 168 38.23 -36.50 13.27
N SER A 169 37.88 -36.22 14.53
CA SER A 169 38.88 -35.93 15.58
C SER A 169 39.65 -37.18 16.08
N PHE A 170 39.80 -38.23 15.29
CA PHE A 170 40.52 -39.44 15.73
C PHE A 170 41.64 -39.94 14.83
N GLU A 171 41.95 -39.30 13.71
CA GLU A 171 43.12 -39.69 12.91
C GLU A 171 43.93 -38.44 12.50
N ASP A 172 45.22 -38.48 12.83
CA ASP A 172 46.29 -37.54 12.45
C ASP A 172 46.49 -36.23 13.24
N THR A 173 46.74 -36.39 14.56
CA THR A 173 47.44 -35.36 15.36
C THR A 173 48.83 -34.99 14.80
N ALA A 174 49.44 -35.86 14.00
CA ALA A 174 50.70 -35.59 13.31
C ALA A 174 50.52 -34.57 12.18
N VAL A 175 49.49 -34.75 11.33
CA VAL A 175 49.20 -33.84 10.21
C VAL A 175 48.80 -32.45 10.73
N GLN A 176 48.03 -32.36 11.82
CA GLN A 176 47.71 -31.06 12.44
C GLN A 176 48.96 -30.34 12.98
N LYS A 177 49.92 -31.06 13.57
CA LYS A 177 51.17 -30.48 14.04
C LYS A 177 52.04 -30.00 12.88
N GLU A 178 52.07 -30.74 11.77
CA GLU A 178 52.79 -30.33 10.56
C GLU A 178 52.17 -29.09 9.91
N ILE A 179 50.83 -29.03 9.81
CA ILE A 179 50.13 -27.85 9.28
C ILE A 179 50.43 -26.62 10.15
N PHE A 180 50.31 -26.74 11.48
CA PHE A 180 50.60 -25.62 12.38
C PHE A 180 52.08 -25.18 12.31
N ALA A 181 53.01 -26.13 12.18
CA ALA A 181 54.42 -25.83 11.99
C ALA A 181 54.64 -25.09 10.65
N MET A 182 54.03 -25.55 9.56
CA MET A 182 54.15 -24.89 8.25
C MET A 182 53.52 -23.49 8.25
N GLU A 183 52.36 -23.31 8.87
CA GLU A 183 51.75 -21.99 9.03
C GLU A 183 52.66 -21.05 9.83
N SER A 184 53.23 -21.50 10.95
CA SER A 184 54.18 -20.70 11.72
C SER A 184 55.41 -20.28 10.92
N MET A 185 55.91 -21.16 10.05
CA MET A 185 57.02 -20.85 9.14
C MET A 185 56.62 -19.87 8.04
N LEU A 186 55.41 -19.96 7.50
CA LEU A 186 54.87 -19.01 6.53
C LEU A 186 54.63 -17.63 7.14
N TYR A 187 54.14 -17.55 8.37
CA TYR A 187 54.02 -16.27 9.08
C TYR A 187 55.39 -15.65 9.33
N ALA A 188 56.37 -16.44 9.77
CA ALA A 188 57.74 -15.96 9.98
C ALA A 188 58.40 -15.51 8.66
N SER A 189 58.18 -16.23 7.55
CA SER A 189 58.73 -15.84 6.25
C SER A 189 58.05 -14.60 5.69
N ARG A 190 56.73 -14.46 5.84
CA ARG A 190 55.98 -13.28 5.43
C ARG A 190 56.37 -12.05 6.25
N GLN A 191 56.58 -12.21 7.55
CA GLN A 191 57.06 -11.12 8.41
C GLN A 191 58.47 -10.68 8.03
N LYS A 192 59.38 -11.63 7.74
CA LYS A 192 60.72 -11.32 7.22
C LYS A 192 60.66 -10.61 5.87
N TRP A 193 59.83 -11.07 4.95
CA TRP A 193 59.64 -10.42 3.66
C TRP A 193 59.10 -9.01 3.80
N LYS A 194 58.13 -8.78 4.70
CA LYS A 194 57.60 -7.45 5.00
C LYS A 194 58.70 -6.51 5.52
N MET A 195 59.49 -6.97 6.49
CA MET A 195 60.64 -6.18 6.99
C MET A 195 61.68 -5.91 5.90
N MET A 196 61.98 -6.88 5.04
CA MET A 196 62.90 -6.68 3.91
C MET A 196 62.34 -5.69 2.88
N LYS A 197 61.03 -5.75 2.59
CA LYS A 197 60.37 -4.81 1.69
C LYS A 197 60.36 -3.39 2.26
N GLU A 198 59.99 -3.23 3.53
CA GLU A 198 59.98 -1.95 4.24
C GLU A 198 61.38 -1.33 4.33
N THR A 199 62.41 -2.13 4.60
CA THR A 199 63.79 -1.63 4.63
C THR A 199 64.30 -1.26 3.25
N ALA A 200 63.99 -2.05 2.22
CA ALA A 200 64.35 -1.72 0.83
C ALA A 200 63.63 -0.45 0.34
N SER A 201 62.33 -0.32 0.62
CA SER A 201 61.55 0.86 0.23
C SER A 201 62.04 2.12 0.96
N ALA A 202 62.33 2.03 2.26
CA ALA A 202 62.89 3.13 3.03
C ALA A 202 64.29 3.54 2.54
N ALA A 203 65.14 2.58 2.18
CA ALA A 203 66.47 2.85 1.64
C ALA A 203 66.40 3.55 0.27
N VAL A 204 65.54 3.08 -0.64
CA VAL A 204 65.37 3.67 -1.97
C VAL A 204 64.75 5.07 -1.87
N ALA A 205 63.69 5.25 -1.08
CA ALA A 205 63.06 6.55 -0.86
C ALA A 205 64.01 7.56 -0.18
N GLY A 206 64.83 7.10 0.77
CA GLY A 206 65.81 7.92 1.49
C GLY A 206 67.10 8.23 0.72
N SER A 207 67.41 7.47 -0.34
CA SER A 207 68.65 7.64 -1.14
C SER A 207 68.67 8.89 -2.03
N GLY A 208 67.54 9.56 -2.21
CA GLY A 208 67.41 10.73 -3.09
C GLY A 208 67.41 10.40 -4.59
N VAL A 209 67.42 9.12 -4.97
CA VAL A 209 67.23 8.67 -6.36
C VAL A 209 65.80 8.98 -6.81
N ALA A 210 65.60 9.37 -8.07
CA ALA A 210 64.28 9.67 -8.64
C ALA A 210 63.48 8.38 -8.94
N TRP A 211 63.15 7.62 -7.89
CA TRP A 211 62.48 6.31 -7.95
C TRP A 211 61.08 6.35 -8.60
N ALA A 212 60.42 7.51 -8.65
CA ALA A 212 59.13 7.68 -9.32
C ALA A 212 59.20 7.65 -10.87
N ARG A 213 60.41 7.71 -11.45
CA ARG A 213 60.61 7.70 -12.92
C ARG A 213 61.00 6.33 -13.46
N ASP A 214 61.40 5.41 -12.59
CA ASP A 214 61.80 4.05 -12.95
C ASP A 214 60.68 3.07 -12.53
N PRO A 215 60.06 2.33 -13.47
CA PRO A 215 58.99 1.40 -13.15
C PRO A 215 59.42 0.29 -12.17
N GLU A 216 60.70 -0.11 -12.17
CA GLU A 216 61.18 -1.16 -11.27
C GLU A 216 61.32 -0.66 -9.82
N LEU A 217 61.77 0.59 -9.64
CA LEU A 217 61.88 1.21 -8.32
C LEU A 217 60.51 1.65 -7.78
N LEU A 218 59.59 2.00 -8.66
CA LEU A 218 58.22 2.33 -8.30
C LEU A 218 57.49 1.12 -7.70
N LEU A 219 57.61 -0.05 -8.32
CA LEU A 219 57.04 -1.31 -7.80
C LEU A 219 57.65 -1.74 -6.46
N LEU A 220 58.94 -1.43 -6.24
CA LEU A 220 59.62 -1.77 -5.00
C LEU A 220 59.15 -0.88 -3.82
N VAL A 221 58.82 0.38 -4.09
CA VAL A 221 58.42 1.37 -3.07
C VAL A 221 56.91 1.37 -2.80
N LEU A 222 56.08 1.10 -3.81
CA LEU A 222 54.64 0.97 -3.60
C LEU A 222 54.28 -0.40 -2.96
N ASP A 223 53.33 -0.36 -2.04
CA ASP A 223 52.67 -1.56 -1.54
C ASP A 223 51.51 -1.97 -2.47
N ASP A 224 51.38 -3.27 -2.74
CA ASP A 224 50.34 -3.86 -3.61
C ASP A 224 48.97 -3.96 -2.91
N GLU A 225 48.65 -3.04 -2.00
CA GLU A 225 47.28 -2.89 -1.47
C GLU A 225 46.46 -1.89 -2.29
#